data_AF-A0A6A7KK81-F1
#
_entry.id   AF-A0A6A7KK81-F1
#
_cell.length_a   1.000
_cell.length_b   1.000
_cell.length_c   1.000
_cell.angle_alpha   90.00
_cell.angle_beta   90.00
_cell.angle_gamma   90.00
#
_symmetry.space_group_name_H-M   'P 1'
#
loop_
_entity.id
_entity.type
_entity.pdbx_description
1 polymer ?
#
loop_
_entity_poly.entity_id
_entity_poly.type
_entity_poly.pdbx_seq_one_letter_code
_entity_poly.pdbx_strand_id
1 'polypeptide(L)'
;MDGRNPTPTGGTAAAPGPLQHPAAAAAGGAILVAAASLSLLQAPAPAIVAVALFGAIALVALTAFAQMRPRPPFGAANAITLGRAGMVAVVAGYAAEPPPGEDEAWWIAAGLAGTALLLDGADGWAARRRGLATAFGARFDMEVDALAALLLSLVIWRADRTGAWIVLIGALRYLFVLAGWALQAMRRPLPPSRRRRAICALQGALLVLCLLPGLPAWGAPALGALALAATGISFLIDTIWLIRRRGPSP
;
A
#
# COMPACT_ATOMS: atom_id res chain seq x y z
N MET A 1 -39.92 -53.68 -1.80
CA MET A 1 -38.81 -53.11 -1.03
C MET A 1 -38.35 -51.86 -1.76
N ASP A 2 -38.76 -50.71 -1.24
CA ASP A 2 -38.73 -49.39 -1.87
C ASP A 2 -37.31 -48.80 -1.82
N GLY A 3 -36.69 -48.61 -3.00
CA GLY A 3 -35.37 -47.97 -3.14
C GLY A 3 -35.51 -46.46 -3.26
N ARG A 4 -35.54 -45.74 -2.13
CA ARG A 4 -35.39 -44.27 -2.13
C ARG A 4 -33.93 -43.89 -1.97
N ASN A 5 -33.34 -43.38 -3.04
CA ASN A 5 -32.10 -42.59 -2.95
C ASN A 5 -32.38 -41.27 -2.20
N PRO A 6 -31.57 -40.87 -1.22
CA PRO A 6 -31.69 -39.56 -0.61
C PRO A 6 -31.25 -38.48 -1.61
N THR A 7 -32.11 -37.48 -1.81
CA THR A 7 -31.80 -36.25 -2.54
C THR A 7 -30.70 -35.46 -1.82
N PRO A 8 -29.74 -34.84 -2.55
CA PRO A 8 -28.79 -33.94 -1.93
C PRO A 8 -29.53 -32.71 -1.42
N THR A 9 -29.50 -32.50 -0.11
CA THR A 9 -29.99 -31.27 0.51
C THR A 9 -29.21 -30.09 -0.06
N GLY A 10 -29.91 -29.24 -0.80
CA GLY A 10 -29.40 -27.96 -1.27
C GLY A 10 -29.05 -27.10 -0.07
N GLY A 11 -27.79 -27.16 0.36
CA GLY A 11 -27.22 -26.15 1.25
C GLY A 11 -27.37 -24.80 0.55
N THR A 12 -28.20 -23.94 1.10
CA THR A 12 -28.27 -22.53 0.74
C THR A 12 -26.85 -21.97 0.84
N ALA A 13 -26.21 -21.76 -0.31
CA ALA A 13 -24.97 -21.01 -0.37
C ALA A 13 -25.25 -19.66 0.28
N ALA A 14 -24.74 -19.46 1.50
CA ALA A 14 -24.91 -18.21 2.22
C ALA A 14 -24.50 -17.07 1.29
N ALA A 15 -25.38 -16.06 1.17
CA ALA A 15 -25.13 -14.93 0.29
C ALA A 15 -23.73 -14.36 0.60
N PRO A 16 -22.91 -14.07 -0.42
CA PRO A 16 -21.63 -13.43 -0.25
C PRO A 16 -21.71 -12.25 0.73
N GLY A 17 -20.97 -12.30 1.84
CA GLY A 17 -20.94 -11.19 2.78
C GLY A 17 -20.47 -9.89 2.11
N PRO A 18 -20.75 -8.69 2.67
CA PRO A 18 -20.45 -7.40 2.03
C PRO A 18 -18.98 -7.23 1.61
N LEU A 19 -18.04 -7.89 2.30
CA LEU A 19 -16.61 -7.91 1.95
C LEU A 19 -16.31 -8.64 0.63
N GLN A 20 -17.20 -9.52 0.17
CA GLN A 20 -17.07 -10.23 -1.11
C GLN A 20 -17.50 -9.35 -2.30
N HIS A 21 -18.17 -8.23 -2.04
CA HIS A 21 -18.55 -7.23 -3.04
C HIS A 21 -17.54 -6.07 -3.04
N PRO A 22 -16.61 -6.04 -4.02
CA PRO A 22 -15.50 -5.08 -4.00
C PRO A 22 -15.99 -3.62 -4.11
N ALA A 23 -17.09 -3.38 -4.83
CA ALA A 23 -17.70 -2.06 -4.95
C ALA A 23 -18.31 -1.56 -3.62
N ALA A 24 -18.92 -2.46 -2.83
CA ALA A 24 -19.47 -2.10 -1.52
C ALA A 24 -18.35 -1.76 -0.53
N ALA A 25 -17.26 -2.53 -0.54
CA ALA A 25 -16.06 -2.24 0.25
C ALA A 25 -15.44 -0.89 -0.13
N ALA A 26 -15.35 -0.57 -1.41
CA ALA A 26 -14.85 0.73 -1.89
C ALA A 26 -15.76 1.89 -1.50
N ALA A 27 -17.09 1.75 -1.65
CA ALA A 27 -18.04 2.77 -1.27
C ALA A 27 -18.02 3.04 0.24
N GLY A 28 -18.01 1.99 1.08
CA GLY A 28 -17.87 2.13 2.53
C GLY A 28 -16.54 2.79 2.91
N GLY A 29 -15.44 2.40 2.26
CA GLY A 29 -14.14 3.04 2.45
C GLY A 29 -14.14 4.53 2.07
N ALA A 30 -14.81 4.91 0.98
CA ALA A 30 -14.90 6.31 0.55
C ALA A 30 -15.65 7.17 1.57
N ILE A 31 -16.74 6.64 2.14
CA ILE A 31 -17.49 7.31 3.21
C ILE A 31 -16.61 7.50 4.45
N LEU A 32 -15.88 6.46 4.87
CA LEU A 32 -14.98 6.54 6.02
C LEU A 32 -13.83 7.53 5.79
N VAL A 33 -13.23 7.53 4.61
CA VAL A 33 -12.17 8.48 4.23
C VAL A 33 -12.72 9.91 4.21
N ALA A 34 -13.89 10.14 3.63
CA ALA A 34 -14.51 11.46 3.61
C ALA A 34 -14.82 11.96 5.03
N ALA A 35 -15.42 11.12 5.88
CA ALA A 35 -15.71 11.46 7.26
C ALA A 35 -14.45 11.78 8.06
N ALA A 36 -13.43 10.91 7.98
CA ALA A 36 -12.14 11.13 8.64
C ALA A 36 -11.41 12.38 8.12
N SER A 37 -11.49 12.63 6.81
CA SER A 37 -10.85 13.81 6.21
C SER A 37 -11.48 15.10 6.69
N LEU A 38 -12.82 15.15 6.77
CA LEU A 38 -13.55 16.30 7.29
C LEU A 38 -13.26 16.54 8.78
N SER A 39 -13.13 15.47 9.58
CA SER A 39 -12.89 15.60 11.02
C SER A 39 -11.44 15.94 11.37
N LEU A 40 -10.47 15.34 10.67
CA LEU A 40 -9.05 15.41 11.03
C LEU A 40 -8.30 16.52 10.30
N LEU A 41 -8.60 16.75 9.02
CA LEU A 41 -7.83 17.71 8.22
C LEU A 41 -8.36 19.14 8.36
N GLN A 42 -9.61 19.29 8.78
CA GLN A 42 -10.28 20.56 9.09
C GLN A 42 -10.20 21.64 7.99
N ALA A 43 -9.83 21.26 6.77
CA ALA A 43 -9.65 22.12 5.63
C ALA A 43 -10.13 21.41 4.33
N PRO A 44 -10.77 22.14 3.40
CA PRO A 44 -11.37 21.53 2.22
C PRO A 44 -10.34 20.95 1.26
N ALA A 45 -9.20 21.62 1.04
CA ALA A 45 -8.21 21.19 0.06
C ALA A 45 -7.55 19.83 0.43
N PRO A 46 -7.01 19.62 1.65
CA PRO A 46 -6.54 18.31 2.10
C PRO A 46 -7.60 17.21 2.01
N ALA A 47 -8.86 17.52 2.37
CA ALA A 47 -9.95 16.55 2.34
C ALA A 47 -10.32 16.13 0.92
N ILE A 48 -10.38 17.07 -0.02
CA ILE A 48 -10.60 16.79 -1.44
C ILE A 48 -9.47 15.90 -1.97
N VAL A 49 -8.22 16.20 -1.64
CA VAL A 49 -7.06 15.40 -2.06
C VAL A 49 -7.12 13.99 -1.50
N ALA A 50 -7.42 13.81 -0.21
CA ALA A 50 -7.55 12.49 0.40
C ALA A 50 -8.66 11.65 -0.25
N VAL A 51 -9.85 12.23 -0.46
CA VAL A 51 -10.97 11.55 -1.10
C VAL A 51 -10.66 11.22 -2.56
N ALA A 52 -10.06 12.14 -3.31
CA ALA A 52 -9.67 11.92 -4.70
C ALA A 52 -8.60 10.82 -4.84
N LEU A 53 -7.59 10.82 -3.97
CA LEU A 53 -6.55 9.78 -3.93
C LEU A 53 -7.16 8.41 -3.64
N PHE A 54 -7.99 8.30 -2.60
CA PHE A 54 -8.66 7.04 -2.29
C PHE A 54 -9.56 6.58 -3.43
N GLY A 55 -10.35 7.48 -4.02
CA GLY A 55 -11.22 7.19 -5.16
C GLY A 55 -10.43 6.68 -6.37
N ALA A 56 -9.28 7.28 -6.67
CA ALA A 56 -8.40 6.84 -7.76
C ALA A 56 -7.82 5.44 -7.48
N ILE A 57 -7.32 5.18 -6.26
CA ILE A 57 -6.80 3.87 -5.85
C ILE A 57 -7.90 2.81 -5.97
N ALA A 58 -9.09 3.09 -5.43
CA ALA A 58 -10.23 2.20 -5.48
C ALA A 58 -10.64 1.92 -6.93
N LEU A 59 -10.75 2.94 -7.78
CA LEU A 59 -11.10 2.77 -9.19
C LEU A 59 -10.10 1.86 -9.93
N VAL A 60 -8.80 2.10 -9.76
CA VAL A 60 -7.74 1.28 -10.36
C VAL A 60 -7.80 -0.16 -9.83
N ALA A 61 -7.98 -0.34 -8.52
CA ALA A 61 -8.09 -1.66 -7.90
C ALA A 61 -9.31 -2.44 -8.41
N LEU A 62 -10.47 -1.79 -8.49
CA LEU A 62 -11.73 -2.39 -8.95
C LEU A 62 -11.69 -2.75 -10.42
N THR A 63 -11.13 -1.89 -11.27
CA THR A 63 -10.98 -2.15 -12.71
C THR A 63 -10.00 -3.29 -12.97
N ALA A 64 -8.83 -3.29 -12.30
CA ALA A 64 -7.86 -4.39 -12.39
C ALA A 64 -8.45 -5.71 -11.88
N PHE A 65 -9.21 -5.68 -10.79
CA PHE A 65 -9.89 -6.87 -10.27
C PHE A 65 -10.98 -7.38 -11.22
N ALA A 66 -11.70 -6.48 -11.90
CA ALA A 66 -12.74 -6.85 -12.87
C ALA A 66 -12.19 -7.53 -14.13
N GLN A 67 -10.96 -7.23 -14.49
CA GLN A 67 -10.26 -7.83 -15.64
C GLN A 67 -9.72 -9.24 -15.36
N MET A 68 -9.67 -9.69 -14.10
CA MET A 68 -9.16 -11.03 -13.77
C MET A 68 -10.05 -12.16 -14.32
N ARG A 69 -9.40 -13.22 -14.83
CA ARG A 69 -10.04 -14.46 -15.30
C ARG A 69 -9.19 -15.68 -14.89
N PRO A 70 -9.75 -16.70 -14.20
CA PRO A 70 -11.04 -16.68 -13.49
C PRO A 70 -11.02 -15.66 -12.34
N ARG A 71 -12.19 -15.16 -11.94
CA ARG A 71 -12.30 -14.12 -10.90
C ARG A 71 -12.41 -14.77 -9.51
N PRO A 72 -11.39 -14.64 -8.64
CA PRO A 72 -11.53 -15.09 -7.26
C PRO A 72 -12.47 -14.17 -6.47
N PRO A 73 -13.01 -14.60 -5.31
CA PRO A 73 -13.75 -13.71 -4.43
C PRO A 73 -12.85 -12.55 -3.94
N PHE A 74 -13.45 -11.36 -3.74
CA PHE A 74 -12.73 -10.26 -3.11
C PHE A 74 -12.57 -10.61 -1.62
N GLY A 75 -11.36 -11.04 -1.25
CA GLY A 75 -11.09 -11.56 0.09
C GLY A 75 -10.91 -10.44 1.13
N ALA A 76 -11.00 -10.81 2.41
CA ALA A 76 -10.77 -9.90 3.52
C ALA A 76 -9.42 -9.17 3.43
N ALA A 77 -8.36 -9.85 2.97
CA ALA A 77 -7.04 -9.23 2.77
C ALA A 77 -7.10 -8.04 1.79
N ASN A 78 -7.83 -8.16 0.68
CA ASN A 78 -7.96 -7.04 -0.27
C ASN A 78 -8.76 -5.88 0.32
N ALA A 79 -9.76 -6.16 1.16
CA ALA A 79 -10.53 -5.13 1.85
C ALA A 79 -9.67 -4.39 2.88
N ILE A 80 -8.77 -5.08 3.59
CA ILE A 80 -7.85 -4.44 4.53
C ILE A 80 -6.78 -3.66 3.78
N THR A 81 -6.20 -4.17 2.69
CA THR A 81 -5.29 -3.38 1.83
C THR A 81 -5.98 -2.11 1.33
N LEU A 82 -7.26 -2.18 0.95
CA LEU A 82 -8.03 -0.99 0.57
C LEU A 82 -8.26 -0.04 1.75
N GLY A 83 -8.55 -0.56 2.95
CA GLY A 83 -8.65 0.24 4.16
C GLY A 83 -7.34 0.96 4.52
N ARG A 84 -6.20 0.27 4.38
CA ARG A 84 -4.85 0.84 4.54
C ARG A 84 -4.60 1.96 3.54
N ALA A 85 -5.00 1.77 2.28
CA ALA A 85 -4.92 2.81 1.27
C ALA A 85 -5.74 4.05 1.66
N GLY A 86 -6.91 3.86 2.29
CA GLY A 86 -7.72 4.94 2.85
C GLY A 86 -7.01 5.72 3.96
N MET A 87 -6.40 5.02 4.93
CA MET A 87 -5.62 5.65 6.00
C MET A 87 -4.47 6.49 5.44
N VAL A 88 -3.71 5.92 4.50
CA VAL A 88 -2.60 6.60 3.82
C VAL A 88 -3.10 7.79 3.01
N ALA A 89 -4.24 7.68 2.32
CA ALA A 89 -4.83 8.77 1.56
C ALA A 89 -5.23 9.95 2.46
N VAL A 90 -5.79 9.70 3.65
CA VAL A 90 -6.07 10.74 4.65
C VAL A 90 -4.77 11.46 5.06
N VAL A 91 -3.71 10.70 5.39
CA VAL A 91 -2.40 11.30 5.72
C VAL A 91 -1.82 12.09 4.56
N ALA A 92 -1.96 11.59 3.33
CA ALA A 92 -1.51 12.23 2.12
C ALA A 92 -2.22 13.56 1.82
N GLY A 93 -3.42 13.77 2.36
CA GLY A 93 -4.13 15.05 2.30
C GLY A 93 -3.28 16.21 2.82
N TYR A 94 -2.46 15.98 3.86
CA TYR A 94 -1.54 16.99 4.41
C TYR A 94 -0.42 17.40 3.45
N ALA A 95 -0.18 16.68 2.35
CA ALA A 95 0.76 17.13 1.32
C ALA A 95 0.23 18.33 0.51
N ALA A 96 -1.09 18.49 0.43
CA ALA A 96 -1.73 19.63 -0.24
C ALA A 96 -1.49 20.90 0.58
N GLU A 97 -1.85 20.82 1.86
CA GLU A 97 -1.70 21.87 2.84
C GLU A 97 -1.28 21.22 4.16
N PRO A 98 -0.03 21.48 4.62
CA PRO A 98 0.43 20.97 5.90
C PRO A 98 -0.47 21.48 7.03
N PRO A 99 -0.66 20.68 8.10
CA PRO A 99 -1.41 21.16 9.26
C PRO A 99 -0.71 22.40 9.85
N PRO A 100 -1.45 23.35 10.46
CA PRO A 100 -0.96 24.67 10.89
C PRO A 100 0.06 24.68 12.06
N GLY A 101 0.94 23.68 12.15
CA GLY A 101 1.99 23.60 13.16
C GLY A 101 1.58 22.87 14.45
N GLU A 102 0.44 22.19 14.46
CA GLU A 102 -0.05 21.45 15.61
C GLU A 102 0.59 20.06 15.70
N ASP A 103 1.24 19.76 16.83
CA ASP A 103 1.82 18.44 17.12
C ASP A 103 0.77 17.32 17.11
N GLU A 104 -0.49 17.64 17.43
CA GLU A 104 -1.61 16.69 17.44
C GLU A 104 -1.87 16.10 16.05
N ALA A 105 -1.93 16.94 15.01
CA ALA A 105 -2.13 16.48 13.64
C ALA A 105 -1.01 15.54 13.16
N TRP A 106 0.23 15.81 13.57
CA TRP A 106 1.39 14.95 13.29
C TRP A 106 1.34 13.61 14.04
N TRP A 107 0.92 13.62 15.31
CA TRP A 107 0.67 12.38 16.06
C TRP A 107 -0.43 11.54 15.41
N ILE A 108 -1.52 12.16 14.99
CA ILE A 108 -2.62 11.48 14.28
C ILE A 108 -2.12 10.91 12.95
N ALA A 109 -1.36 11.69 12.17
CA ALA A 109 -0.77 11.23 10.91
C ALA A 109 0.16 10.02 11.11
N ALA A 110 1.04 10.09 12.11
CA ALA A 110 1.92 8.99 12.48
C ALA A 110 1.13 7.77 12.97
N GLY A 111 0.07 7.97 13.75
CA GLY A 111 -0.83 6.91 14.22
C GLY A 111 -1.57 6.20 13.09
N LEU A 112 -2.11 6.95 12.12
CA LEU A 112 -2.76 6.40 10.93
C LEU A 112 -1.77 5.62 10.05
N ALA A 113 -0.62 6.23 9.75
CA ALA A 113 0.42 5.58 8.93
C ALA A 113 1.00 4.34 9.62
N GLY A 114 1.25 4.42 10.93
CA GLY A 114 1.69 3.29 11.75
C GLY A 114 0.66 2.17 11.82
N THR A 115 -0.62 2.50 11.97
CA THR A 115 -1.71 1.51 11.93
C THR A 115 -1.78 0.84 10.56
N ALA A 116 -1.68 1.60 9.47
CA ALA A 116 -1.65 1.05 8.12
C ALA A 116 -0.46 0.09 7.90
N LEU A 117 0.71 0.39 8.48
CA LEU A 117 1.90 -0.47 8.44
C LEU A 117 1.73 -1.74 9.29
N LEU A 118 1.10 -1.63 10.46
CA LEU A 118 0.85 -2.81 11.31
C LEU A 118 -0.16 -3.76 10.67
N LEU A 119 -1.21 -3.22 10.05
CA LEU A 119 -2.20 -4.00 9.30
C LEU A 119 -1.55 -4.76 8.14
N ASP A 120 -0.59 -4.13 7.43
CA ASP A 120 0.22 -4.80 6.39
C ASP A 120 0.92 -6.07 6.90
N GLY A 121 1.64 -5.90 8.02
CA GLY A 121 2.41 -6.98 8.62
C GLY A 121 1.53 -8.14 9.09
N ALA A 122 0.41 -7.80 9.74
CA ALA A 122 -0.55 -8.75 10.28
C ALA A 122 -1.24 -9.56 9.17
N ASP A 123 -1.69 -8.89 8.11
CA ASP A 123 -2.39 -9.55 7.00
C ASP A 123 -1.46 -10.41 6.16
N GLY A 124 -0.27 -9.91 5.85
CA GLY A 124 0.73 -10.71 5.15
C GLY A 124 1.01 -12.01 5.92
N TRP A 125 1.09 -11.95 7.25
CA TRP A 125 1.27 -13.13 8.10
C TRP A 125 0.06 -14.07 8.09
N ALA A 126 -1.15 -13.53 8.25
CA ALA A 126 -2.38 -14.28 8.28
C ALA A 126 -2.69 -14.97 6.93
N ALA A 127 -2.54 -14.26 5.82
CA ALA A 127 -2.79 -14.77 4.47
C ALA A 127 -1.84 -15.93 4.11
N ARG A 128 -0.56 -15.85 4.53
CA ARG A 128 0.42 -16.92 4.31
C ARG A 128 0.13 -18.17 5.15
N ARG A 129 -0.28 -18.00 6.41
CA ARG A 129 -0.64 -19.15 7.26
C ARG A 129 -1.87 -19.90 6.76
N ARG A 130 -2.78 -19.22 6.07
CA ARG A 130 -4.06 -19.79 5.60
C ARG A 130 -4.07 -20.19 4.12
N GLY A 131 -2.98 -19.96 3.38
CA GLY A 131 -2.91 -20.29 1.96
C GLY A 131 -3.87 -19.47 1.07
N LEU A 132 -4.37 -18.34 1.56
CA LEU A 132 -5.40 -17.51 0.89
C LEU A 132 -4.80 -16.45 -0.06
N ALA A 133 -3.52 -16.57 -0.39
CA ALA A 133 -2.82 -15.60 -1.23
C ALA A 133 -3.25 -15.74 -2.69
N THR A 134 -3.82 -14.67 -3.25
CA THR A 134 -4.12 -14.59 -4.69
C THR A 134 -3.05 -13.77 -5.41
N ALA A 135 -2.81 -14.05 -6.69
CA ALA A 135 -1.85 -13.29 -7.49
C ALA A 135 -2.23 -11.81 -7.62
N PHE A 136 -3.52 -11.49 -7.63
CA PHE A 136 -4.01 -10.12 -7.61
C PHE A 136 -3.77 -9.46 -6.26
N GLY A 137 -4.15 -10.11 -5.15
CA GLY A 137 -3.94 -9.55 -3.82
C GLY A 137 -2.48 -9.21 -3.58
N ALA A 138 -1.55 -10.09 -3.97
CA ALA A 138 -0.11 -9.83 -3.85
C ALA A 138 0.37 -8.64 -4.70
N ARG A 139 -0.21 -8.41 -5.89
CA ARG A 139 0.13 -7.25 -6.73
C ARG A 139 -0.51 -5.97 -6.19
N PHE A 140 -1.77 -6.04 -5.77
CA PHE A 140 -2.50 -4.92 -5.23
C PHE A 140 -1.85 -4.39 -3.95
N ASP A 141 -1.50 -5.29 -3.02
CA ASP A 141 -0.77 -5.00 -1.79
C ASP A 141 0.58 -4.31 -2.08
N MET A 142 1.38 -4.88 -2.98
CA MET A 142 2.67 -4.31 -3.37
C MET A 142 2.54 -2.91 -4.01
N GLU A 143 1.52 -2.66 -4.83
CA GLU A 143 1.31 -1.33 -5.43
C GLU A 143 0.83 -0.31 -4.39
N VAL A 144 -0.04 -0.72 -3.47
CA VAL A 144 -0.52 0.13 -2.37
C VAL A 144 0.63 0.46 -1.41
N ASP A 145 1.52 -0.48 -1.10
CA ASP A 145 2.73 -0.25 -0.30
C ASP A 145 3.67 0.77 -0.95
N ALA A 146 3.93 0.60 -2.24
CA ALA A 146 4.80 1.51 -2.99
C ALA A 146 4.19 2.92 -3.08
N LEU A 147 2.88 3.00 -3.32
CA LEU A 147 2.16 4.26 -3.34
C LEU A 147 2.16 4.90 -1.95
N ALA A 148 1.98 4.13 -0.88
CA ALA A 148 2.04 4.63 0.47
C ALA A 148 3.42 5.21 0.80
N ALA A 149 4.49 4.52 0.45
CA ALA A 149 5.84 5.07 0.61
C ALA A 149 6.02 6.40 -0.14
N LEU A 150 5.51 6.50 -1.37
CA LEU A 150 5.57 7.74 -2.15
C LEU A 150 4.76 8.87 -1.50
N LEU A 151 3.51 8.61 -1.13
CA LEU A 151 2.63 9.61 -0.52
C LEU A 151 3.16 10.08 0.83
N LEU A 152 3.64 9.17 1.69
CA LEU A 152 4.28 9.53 2.96
C LEU A 152 5.54 10.37 2.73
N SER A 153 6.39 9.99 1.77
CA SER A 153 7.58 10.79 1.43
C SER A 153 7.22 12.19 0.92
N LEU A 154 6.11 12.33 0.18
CA LEU A 154 5.62 13.62 -0.31
C LEU A 154 5.13 14.50 0.85
N VAL A 155 4.40 13.94 1.82
CA VAL A 155 3.97 14.66 3.02
C VAL A 155 5.18 15.16 3.81
N ILE A 156 6.18 14.30 4.03
CA ILE A 156 7.40 14.65 4.79
C ILE A 156 8.19 15.77 4.07
N TRP A 157 8.30 15.72 2.74
CA TRP A 157 8.93 16.79 1.97
C TRP A 157 8.13 18.09 2.02
N ARG A 158 6.81 18.03 1.80
CA ARG A 158 5.92 19.21 1.78
C ARG A 158 5.83 19.94 3.13
N ALA A 159 6.13 19.23 4.21
CA ALA A 159 6.22 19.78 5.55
C ALA A 159 7.63 20.27 5.93
N ASP A 160 8.54 20.38 4.96
CA ASP A 160 9.92 20.85 5.14
C ASP A 160 10.74 20.07 6.21
N ARG A 161 10.31 18.83 6.52
CA ARG A 161 11.01 17.95 7.47
C ARG A 161 12.30 17.38 6.86
N THR A 162 12.35 17.26 5.53
CA THR A 162 13.50 16.74 4.76
C THR A 162 13.55 17.37 3.36
N GLY A 163 14.68 17.25 2.67
CA GLY A 163 14.80 17.67 1.28
C GLY A 163 14.01 16.78 0.30
N ALA A 164 13.78 17.28 -0.91
CA ALA A 164 13.02 16.60 -1.97
C ALA A 164 13.54 15.20 -2.34
N TRP A 165 14.80 14.90 -2.01
CA TRP A 165 15.41 13.59 -2.22
C TRP A 165 14.66 12.44 -1.52
N ILE A 166 13.89 12.71 -0.45
CA ILE A 166 13.12 11.68 0.26
C ILE A 166 12.07 11.01 -0.66
N VAL A 167 11.56 11.75 -1.66
CA VAL A 167 10.57 11.26 -2.63
C VAL A 167 11.12 10.08 -3.45
N LEU A 168 12.45 9.97 -3.58
CA LEU A 168 13.09 8.84 -4.24
C LEU A 168 12.76 7.50 -3.58
N ILE A 169 12.49 7.48 -2.27
CA ILE A 169 12.14 6.26 -1.54
C ILE A 169 10.91 5.58 -2.16
N GLY A 170 9.86 6.36 -2.45
CA GLY A 170 8.67 5.85 -3.15
C GLY A 170 8.84 5.77 -4.67
N ALA A 171 9.59 6.71 -5.26
CA ALA A 171 9.74 6.78 -6.71
C ALA A 171 10.52 5.60 -7.31
N LEU A 172 11.47 5.00 -6.57
CA LEU A 172 12.31 3.90 -7.05
C LEU A 172 11.50 2.71 -7.61
N ARG A 173 10.35 2.38 -7.04
CA ARG A 173 9.46 1.34 -7.57
C ARG A 173 8.96 1.69 -8.98
N TYR A 174 8.50 2.92 -9.17
CA TYR A 174 7.95 3.36 -10.46
C TYR A 174 9.06 3.52 -11.50
N LEU A 175 10.24 3.97 -11.08
CA LEU A 175 11.45 3.96 -11.92
C LEU A 175 11.83 2.54 -12.35
N PHE A 176 11.71 1.54 -11.46
CA PHE A 176 11.91 0.13 -11.83
C PHE A 176 10.96 -0.32 -12.94
N VAL A 177 9.67 0.00 -12.80
CA VAL A 177 8.62 -0.38 -13.76
C VAL A 177 8.88 0.29 -15.11
N LEU A 178 9.17 1.60 -15.09
CA LEU A 178 9.47 2.37 -16.30
C LEU A 178 10.71 1.83 -17.00
N ALA A 179 11.77 1.53 -16.26
CA ALA A 179 12.97 0.96 -16.83
C ALA A 179 12.74 -0.48 -17.34
N GLY A 180 11.75 -1.21 -16.82
CA GLY A 180 11.26 -2.47 -17.39
C GLY A 180 10.53 -2.33 -18.73
N TRP A 181 10.13 -1.13 -19.13
CA TRP A 181 9.63 -0.89 -20.50
C TRP A 181 10.79 -0.71 -21.48
N ALA A 182 11.90 -0.10 -21.04
CA ALA A 182 13.12 0.04 -21.84
C ALA A 182 13.96 -1.24 -21.91
N LEU A 183 14.01 -2.02 -20.82
CA LEU A 183 14.83 -3.24 -20.70
C LEU A 183 13.94 -4.45 -20.42
N GLN A 184 13.65 -5.26 -21.46
CA GLN A 184 12.83 -6.48 -21.33
C GLN A 184 13.34 -7.45 -20.24
N ALA A 185 14.65 -7.45 -19.95
CA ALA A 185 15.25 -8.24 -18.88
C ALA A 185 14.70 -7.90 -17.47
N MET A 186 14.22 -6.67 -17.25
CA MET A 186 13.66 -6.25 -15.96
C MET A 186 12.16 -6.56 -15.81
N ARG A 187 11.51 -7.11 -16.85
CA ARG A 187 10.13 -7.60 -16.78
C ARG A 187 10.00 -8.98 -16.11
N ARG A 188 11.12 -9.67 -15.88
CA ARG A 188 11.10 -11.00 -15.26
C ARG A 188 10.65 -10.90 -13.79
N PRO A 189 9.74 -11.77 -13.32
CA PRO A 189 9.31 -11.76 -11.93
C PRO A 189 10.48 -12.07 -11.01
N LEU A 190 10.73 -11.19 -10.03
CA LEU A 190 11.74 -11.42 -9.01
C LEU A 190 11.22 -12.46 -8.01
N PRO A 191 11.97 -13.53 -7.71
CA PRO A 191 11.54 -14.57 -6.77
C PRO A 191 11.38 -13.97 -5.36
N PRO A 192 10.41 -14.42 -4.54
CA PRO A 192 10.14 -13.84 -3.23
C PRO A 192 11.41 -13.80 -2.37
N SER A 193 11.71 -12.62 -1.80
CA SER A 193 12.95 -12.37 -1.05
C SER A 193 12.62 -11.86 0.36
N ARG A 194 13.10 -12.58 1.38
CA ARG A 194 13.00 -12.14 2.79
C ARG A 194 13.67 -10.78 3.01
N ARG A 195 14.77 -10.52 2.31
CA ARG A 195 15.49 -9.24 2.36
C ARG A 195 14.61 -8.08 1.91
N ARG A 196 14.02 -8.17 0.71
CA ARG A 196 13.17 -7.10 0.17
C ARG A 196 11.99 -6.79 1.09
N ARG A 197 11.41 -7.84 1.67
CA ARG A 197 10.31 -7.69 2.62
C ARG A 197 10.75 -6.99 3.91
N ALA A 198 11.90 -7.37 4.48
CA ALA A 198 12.44 -6.71 5.67
C ALA A 198 12.77 -5.24 5.40
N ILE A 199 13.33 -4.93 4.23
CA ILE A 199 13.66 -3.56 3.82
C ILE A 199 12.39 -2.73 3.61
N CYS A 200 11.33 -3.30 3.02
CA CYS A 200 10.04 -2.61 2.87
C CYS A 200 9.41 -2.28 4.22
N ALA A 201 9.42 -3.23 5.16
CA ALA A 201 8.92 -3.01 6.52
C ALA A 201 9.75 -1.96 7.27
N LEU A 202 11.08 -2.03 7.16
CA LEU A 202 11.99 -1.03 7.74
C LEU A 202 11.75 0.36 7.13
N GLN A 203 11.62 0.44 5.81
CA GLN A 203 11.33 1.68 5.08
C GLN A 203 10.02 2.30 5.56
N GLY A 204 8.94 1.50 5.65
CA GLY A 204 7.66 1.96 6.18
C GLY A 204 7.80 2.48 7.61
N ALA A 205 8.50 1.74 8.48
CA ALA A 205 8.73 2.17 9.86
C ALA A 205 9.50 3.48 9.95
N LEU A 206 10.57 3.64 9.16
CA LEU A 206 11.37 4.87 9.14
C LEU A 206 10.56 6.07 8.63
N LEU A 207 9.71 5.89 7.62
CA LEU A 207 8.81 6.95 7.14
C LEU A 207 7.77 7.33 8.20
N VAL A 208 7.19 6.36 8.92
CA VAL A 208 6.28 6.63 10.04
C VAL A 208 7.00 7.41 11.15
N LEU A 209 8.24 7.02 11.48
CA LEU A 209 9.04 7.74 12.48
C LEU A 209 9.31 9.19 12.05
N CYS A 210 9.50 9.47 10.76
CA CYS A 210 9.68 10.83 10.25
C CYS A 210 8.45 11.74 10.45
N LEU A 211 7.26 11.18 10.66
CA LEU A 211 6.04 11.93 10.95
C LEU A 211 5.92 12.33 12.41
N LEU A 212 6.73 11.74 13.30
CA LEU A 212 6.64 12.02 14.73
C LEU A 212 7.03 13.47 15.03
N PRO A 213 6.22 14.20 15.81
CA PRO A 213 6.61 15.51 16.31
C PRO A 213 7.74 15.38 17.35
N GLY A 214 8.45 16.48 17.61
CA GLY A 214 9.55 16.51 18.58
C GLY A 214 10.89 15.94 18.09
N LEU A 215 10.99 15.50 16.83
CA LEU A 215 12.29 15.16 16.24
C LEU A 215 13.21 16.38 16.16
N PRO A 216 14.52 16.25 16.45
CA PRO A 216 15.48 17.31 16.18
C PRO A 216 15.56 17.57 14.67
N ALA A 217 16.05 18.74 14.27
CA ALA A 217 16.11 19.15 12.86
C ALA A 217 16.84 18.16 11.93
N TRP A 218 17.79 17.39 12.47
CA TRP A 218 18.53 16.34 11.73
C TRP A 218 17.85 14.96 11.76
N GLY A 219 16.84 14.76 12.62
CA GLY A 219 16.21 13.46 12.86
C GLY A 219 15.50 12.90 11.64
N ALA A 220 14.53 13.64 11.08
CA ALA A 220 13.83 13.21 9.86
C ALA A 220 14.80 13.06 8.65
N PRO A 221 15.77 13.95 8.42
CA PRO A 221 16.78 13.75 7.38
C PRO A 221 17.62 12.48 7.57
N ALA A 222 18.06 12.18 8.80
CA ALA A 222 18.85 10.97 9.08
C ALA A 222 18.04 9.68 8.85
N LEU A 223 16.79 9.65 9.34
CA LEU A 223 15.88 8.52 9.14
C LEU A 223 15.54 8.31 7.66
N GLY A 224 15.24 9.39 6.95
CA GLY A 224 14.98 9.35 5.50
C GLY A 224 16.21 8.87 4.73
N ALA A 225 17.42 9.31 5.09
CA ALA A 225 18.64 8.90 4.42
C ALA A 225 18.92 7.40 4.64
N LEU A 226 18.68 6.91 5.85
CA LEU A 226 18.77 5.49 6.17
C LEU A 226 17.76 4.66 5.35
N ALA A 227 16.52 5.12 5.26
CA ALA A 227 15.48 4.46 4.46
C ALA A 227 15.86 4.43 2.97
N LEU A 228 16.28 5.57 2.42
CA LEU A 228 16.71 5.67 1.02
C LEU A 228 17.93 4.80 0.73
N ALA A 229 18.93 4.77 1.62
CA ALA A 229 20.11 3.92 1.46
C ALA A 229 19.73 2.44 1.48
N ALA A 230 18.89 2.00 2.42
CA ALA A 230 18.44 0.60 2.50
C ALA A 230 17.67 0.18 1.23
N THR A 231 16.74 1.02 0.77
CA THR A 231 15.96 0.75 -0.44
C THR A 231 16.81 0.81 -1.70
N GLY A 232 17.71 1.79 -1.82
CA GLY A 232 18.64 1.94 -2.93
C GLY A 232 19.62 0.77 -3.05
N ILE A 233 20.18 0.30 -1.93
CA ILE A 233 21.06 -0.88 -1.91
C ILE A 233 20.28 -2.12 -2.34
N SER A 234 19.07 -2.33 -1.81
CA SER A 234 18.25 -3.49 -2.25
C SER A 234 17.99 -3.44 -3.75
N PHE A 235 17.56 -2.27 -4.24
CA PHE A 235 17.26 -2.03 -5.64
C PHE A 235 18.46 -2.31 -6.54
N LEU A 236 19.65 -1.83 -6.15
CA LEU A 236 20.88 -2.06 -6.90
C LEU A 236 21.22 -3.55 -6.96
N ILE A 237 21.11 -4.28 -5.83
CA ILE A 237 21.37 -5.72 -5.82
C ILE A 237 20.38 -6.47 -6.71
N ASP A 238 19.08 -6.12 -6.67
CA ASP A 238 18.06 -6.74 -7.51
C ASP A 238 18.31 -6.46 -9.01
N THR A 239 18.73 -5.24 -9.34
CA THR A 239 19.07 -4.82 -10.71
C THR A 239 20.30 -5.56 -11.24
N ILE A 240 21.38 -5.64 -10.45
CA ILE A 240 22.60 -6.37 -10.81
C ILE A 240 22.30 -7.86 -11.00
N TRP A 241 21.48 -8.45 -10.13
CA TRP A 241 21.09 -9.86 -10.24
C TRP A 241 20.33 -10.14 -11.55
N LEU A 242 19.41 -9.26 -11.94
CA LEU A 242 18.67 -9.38 -13.21
C LEU A 242 19.57 -9.24 -14.43
N ILE A 243 20.55 -8.33 -14.39
CA ILE A 243 21.51 -8.12 -15.48
C ILE A 243 22.47 -9.32 -15.58
N ARG A 244 22.96 -9.86 -14.46
CA ARG A 244 23.89 -11.01 -14.45
C ARG A 244 23.25 -12.33 -14.90
N ARG A 245 21.94 -12.49 -14.73
CA ARG A 245 21.18 -13.65 -15.24
C ARG A 245 20.78 -13.54 -16.72
N ARG A 246 21.39 -12.61 -17.47
CA ARG A 246 21.39 -12.53 -18.94
C ARG A 246 22.37 -13.52 -19.60
N GLY A 247 22.79 -14.60 -18.92
CA GLY A 247 23.50 -15.68 -19.60
C GLY A 247 22.62 -16.24 -20.74
N PRO A 248 23.18 -16.50 -21.93
CA PRO A 248 22.40 -16.84 -23.13
C PRO A 248 21.49 -18.04 -22.83
N SER A 249 20.22 -17.93 -23.20
CA SER A 249 19.32 -19.08 -23.22
C SER A 249 19.93 -20.15 -24.15
N PRO A 250 19.97 -21.44 -23.76
CA PRO A 250 20.28 -22.52 -24.69
C PRO A 250 19.24 -22.63 -25.81
#